data_AF-A0A2U3CE75-F1
#
_entry.id   AF-A0A2U3CE75-F1
#
_cell.length_a   1.000
_cell.length_b   1.000
_cell.length_c   1.000
_cell.angle_alpha   90.00
_cell.angle_beta   90.00
_cell.angle_gamma   90.00
#
_symmetry.space_group_name_H-M   'P 1'
#
loop_
_entity.id
_entity.type
_entity.pdbx_description
1 polymer ?
#
loop_
_entity_poly.entity_id
_entity_poly.type
_entity_poly.pdbx_seq_one_letter_code
_entity_poly.pdbx_strand_id
1 'polypeptide(L)'
;MCDSSCPELFLKSCLTNIVMKFNKVSKSTTIIVLTGLVLFSSNLSIIPASLTTMQLTLTGNVTGVLTEAEIKQVLPTVTGYGGYEKSTGIIITGSIWKGIHIPLFLSSILGDLDYNLSVIAADLYSRNFTRDEVEGGLRGFDEDNNTLSIKVIPVLAYEENNTALSDDDGPLRIVFIGENNQSILTISKYWVRQVDTLRVSLNTGEAITLTSNSIPDSTTSNASFSVSILMLVLTSTLIVVIRRKKILK
;
A
#
# COMPACT_ATOMS: atom_id res chain seq x y z
N MET A 1 -33.54 44.21 18.75
CA MET A 1 -32.16 44.72 18.76
C MET A 1 -31.63 44.59 17.35
N CYS A 2 -31.15 45.69 16.76
CA CYS A 2 -30.21 45.67 15.64
C CYS A 2 -28.85 45.12 16.17
N ASP A 3 -27.79 44.80 15.44
CA ASP A 3 -27.40 44.92 14.01
C ASP A 3 -26.17 43.97 13.79
N SER A 4 -25.56 43.70 12.63
CA SER A 4 -25.73 44.12 11.21
C SER A 4 -24.99 43.11 10.28
N SER A 5 -24.88 43.45 8.99
CA SER A 5 -23.72 43.15 8.10
C SER A 5 -23.44 41.71 7.65
N CYS A 6 -24.07 41.32 6.55
CA CYS A 6 -23.32 40.75 5.41
C CYS A 6 -22.70 41.93 4.62
N PRO A 7 -21.61 41.75 3.83
CA PRO A 7 -21.87 41.55 2.41
C PRO A 7 -20.90 40.61 1.66
N GLU A 8 -21.36 40.32 0.44
CA GLU A 8 -20.75 39.50 -0.61
C GLU A 8 -19.58 40.21 -1.35
N LEU A 9 -18.88 39.43 -2.20
CA LEU A 9 -17.99 39.86 -3.30
C LEU A 9 -16.63 40.50 -2.95
N PHE A 10 -15.54 39.90 -3.44
CA PHE A 10 -14.71 40.42 -4.55
C PHE A 10 -13.36 39.68 -4.62
N LEU A 11 -13.13 38.94 -5.71
CA LEU A 11 -11.80 38.78 -6.33
C LEU A 11 -11.93 38.19 -7.74
N LYS A 12 -12.35 39.05 -8.68
CA LYS A 12 -12.06 38.87 -10.10
C LYS A 12 -10.62 39.30 -10.38
N SER A 13 -10.10 38.88 -11.54
CA SER A 13 -8.95 39.46 -12.25
C SER A 13 -7.54 38.97 -11.86
N CYS A 14 -7.10 37.88 -12.49
CA CYS A 14 -5.88 37.87 -13.32
C CYS A 14 -5.70 36.54 -14.07
N LEU A 15 -6.46 36.36 -15.16
CA LEU A 15 -6.14 35.39 -16.22
C LEU A 15 -6.27 36.08 -17.58
N THR A 16 -5.34 37.01 -17.83
CA THR A 16 -5.23 37.68 -19.12
C THR A 16 -4.50 36.77 -20.11
N ASN A 17 -5.19 36.48 -21.20
CA ASN A 17 -4.75 35.76 -22.39
C ASN A 17 -3.24 35.89 -22.73
N ILE A 18 -2.55 34.75 -22.82
CA ILE A 18 -1.30 34.63 -23.60
C ILE A 18 -1.63 33.90 -24.91
N VAL A 19 -2.17 34.63 -25.88
CA VAL A 19 -2.25 34.19 -27.28
C VAL A 19 -1.04 34.76 -28.01
N MET A 20 0.08 34.05 -27.99
CA MET A 20 1.27 34.44 -28.74
C MET A 20 1.14 34.02 -30.22
N LYS A 21 0.95 35.02 -31.08
CA LYS A 21 1.13 34.89 -32.53
C LYS A 21 2.60 34.62 -32.83
N PHE A 22 2.92 33.44 -33.38
CA PHE A 22 4.21 33.23 -34.04
C PHE A 22 4.19 33.90 -35.41
N ASN A 23 4.84 35.07 -35.51
CA ASN A 23 5.03 35.78 -36.77
C ASN A 23 6.47 35.61 -37.30
N LYS A 24 6.59 35.51 -38.62
CA LYS A 24 7.75 35.01 -39.37
C LYS A 24 8.80 36.10 -39.64
N VAL A 25 9.97 36.05 -38.98
CA VAL A 25 11.20 36.81 -39.32
C VAL A 25 12.41 35.93 -38.99
N SER A 26 13.07 35.30 -39.98
CA SER A 26 14.27 35.78 -40.69
C SER A 26 15.57 35.86 -39.88
N LYS A 27 16.47 34.89 -40.16
CA LYS A 27 17.94 34.81 -40.03
C LYS A 27 18.68 35.72 -39.02
N SER A 28 19.49 35.04 -38.20
CA SER A 28 20.76 35.50 -37.59
C SER A 28 20.66 36.45 -36.40
N THR A 29 21.02 35.97 -35.19
CA THR A 29 22.07 36.54 -34.30
C THR A 29 22.13 35.76 -32.97
N THR A 30 23.35 35.36 -32.60
CA THR A 30 23.93 35.04 -31.27
C THR A 30 23.02 34.61 -30.10
N ILE A 31 23.23 33.39 -29.61
CA ILE A 31 22.71 32.87 -28.34
C ILE A 31 23.66 33.24 -27.19
N ILE A 32 23.17 33.88 -26.13
CA ILE A 32 23.88 34.03 -24.86
C ILE A 32 23.18 33.13 -23.83
N VAL A 33 23.77 31.98 -23.51
CA VAL A 33 23.26 31.09 -22.45
C VAL A 33 23.79 31.57 -21.11
N LEU A 34 22.95 32.28 -20.35
CA LEU A 34 23.28 32.74 -19.01
C LEU A 34 23.04 31.61 -18.00
N THR A 35 24.10 30.87 -17.66
CA THR A 35 24.03 29.76 -16.69
C THR A 35 23.90 30.28 -15.25
N GLY A 36 22.67 30.48 -14.79
CA GLY A 36 22.38 30.77 -13.38
C GLY A 36 22.53 29.52 -12.50
N LEU A 37 23.59 29.47 -11.69
CA LEU A 37 23.79 28.41 -10.70
C LEU A 37 22.94 28.69 -9.46
N VAL A 38 21.78 28.03 -9.33
CA VAL A 38 20.94 28.11 -8.13
C VAL A 38 21.47 27.16 -7.06
N LEU A 39 22.14 27.71 -6.06
CA LEU A 39 22.56 26.96 -4.87
C LEU A 39 21.36 26.70 -3.96
N PHE A 40 20.69 25.56 -4.15
CA PHE A 40 19.72 25.05 -3.18
C PHE A 40 20.46 24.51 -1.95
N SER A 41 20.54 25.32 -0.89
CA SER A 41 20.94 24.86 0.44
C SER A 41 19.79 24.09 1.09
N SER A 42 19.80 22.76 0.99
CA SER A 42 18.88 21.90 1.73
C SER A 42 19.24 21.90 3.22
N ASN A 43 18.52 22.70 4.00
CA ASN A 43 18.47 22.54 5.46
C ASN A 43 17.84 21.17 5.77
N LEU A 44 18.67 20.19 6.10
CA LEU A 44 18.21 18.85 6.47
C LEU A 44 17.67 18.86 7.91
N SER A 45 16.43 19.32 8.08
CA SER A 45 15.71 19.19 9.34
C SER A 45 15.42 17.70 9.60
N ILE A 46 16.23 17.08 10.45
CA ILE A 46 15.99 15.73 10.97
C ILE A 46 14.87 15.84 12.02
N ILE A 47 13.63 15.71 11.57
CA ILE A 47 12.46 15.64 12.45
C ILE A 47 12.32 14.18 12.91
N PRO A 48 12.19 13.87 14.22
CA PRO A 48 11.84 12.53 14.66
C PRO A 48 10.41 12.21 14.18
N ALA A 49 10.25 11.09 13.47
CA ALA A 49 8.98 10.72 12.86
C ALA A 49 7.92 10.42 13.93
N SER A 50 6.96 11.33 14.11
CA SER A 50 5.71 11.03 14.81
C SER A 50 4.84 10.16 13.91
N LEU A 51 4.57 8.91 14.31
CA LEU A 51 3.89 7.91 13.48
C LEU A 51 2.35 8.11 13.34
N THR A 52 1.88 9.35 13.43
CA THR A 52 0.45 9.70 13.31
C THR A 52 -0.11 9.63 11.89
N THR A 53 0.74 9.42 10.88
CA THR A 53 0.30 9.17 9.50
C THR A 53 0.40 7.69 9.18
N MET A 54 -0.73 7.07 8.83
CA MET A 54 -0.78 5.70 8.31
C MET A 54 0.01 5.61 6.99
N GLN A 55 1.23 5.08 7.08
CA GLN A 55 2.14 4.80 5.97
C GLN A 55 2.62 3.37 6.07
N LEU A 56 2.93 2.75 4.93
CA LEU A 56 3.50 1.42 4.88
C LEU A 56 4.68 1.37 3.91
N THR A 57 5.85 0.97 4.40
CA THR A 57 7.01 0.72 3.56
C THR A 57 6.98 -0.71 3.04
N LEU A 58 6.88 -0.91 1.73
CA LEU A 58 7.08 -2.20 1.08
C LEU A 58 8.53 -2.27 0.56
N THR A 59 9.30 -3.24 1.04
CA THR A 59 10.70 -3.46 0.62
C THR A 59 10.88 -4.83 -0.04
N GLY A 60 11.47 -4.86 -1.23
CA GLY A 60 11.97 -6.06 -1.89
C GLY A 60 13.22 -5.71 -2.71
N ASN A 61 13.27 -6.07 -4.00
CA ASN A 61 14.28 -5.56 -4.94
C ASN A 61 14.18 -4.02 -5.15
N VAL A 62 13.03 -3.43 -4.85
CA VAL A 62 12.74 -2.00 -4.86
C VAL A 62 12.00 -1.66 -3.58
N THR A 63 12.18 -0.46 -3.05
CA THR A 63 11.42 0.07 -1.91
C THR A 63 10.36 1.04 -2.41
N GLY A 64 9.12 0.87 -1.95
CA GLY A 64 8.02 1.80 -2.14
C GLY A 64 7.38 2.15 -0.80
N VAL A 65 6.83 3.36 -0.68
CA VAL A 65 6.05 3.80 0.49
C VAL A 65 4.63 4.04 0.02
N LEU A 66 3.65 3.45 0.71
CA LEU A 66 2.23 3.62 0.46
C LEU A 66 1.62 4.53 1.53
N THR A 67 0.87 5.52 1.10
CA THR A 67 0.08 6.41 1.97
C THR A 67 -1.26 5.78 2.34
N GLU A 68 -1.91 6.31 3.38
CA GLU A 68 -3.28 5.93 3.78
C GLU A 68 -4.27 5.88 2.61
N ALA A 69 -4.24 6.89 1.74
CA ALA A 69 -5.14 6.98 0.60
C ALA A 69 -4.91 5.83 -0.40
N GLU A 70 -3.65 5.50 -0.68
CA GLU A 70 -3.28 4.38 -1.55
C GLU A 70 -3.65 3.04 -0.93
N ILE A 71 -3.39 2.85 0.37
CA ILE A 71 -3.79 1.67 1.13
C ILE A 71 -5.31 1.44 1.02
N LYS A 72 -6.12 2.49 1.22
CA LYS A 72 -7.59 2.39 1.24
C LYS A 72 -8.23 2.31 -0.15
N GLN A 73 -7.56 2.79 -1.21
CA GLN A 73 -8.10 2.80 -2.58
C GLN A 73 -7.60 1.67 -3.48
N VAL A 74 -6.32 1.29 -3.37
CA VAL A 74 -5.66 0.39 -4.34
C VAL A 74 -5.87 -1.08 -3.95
N LEU A 75 -6.10 -1.36 -2.67
CA LEU A 75 -5.96 -2.70 -2.11
C LEU A 75 -7.31 -3.34 -1.76
N PRO A 76 -7.47 -4.66 -1.99
CA PRO A 76 -8.70 -5.36 -1.65
C PRO A 76 -8.88 -5.39 -0.14
N THR A 77 -9.87 -4.64 0.33
CA THR A 77 -10.22 -4.59 1.75
C THR A 77 -11.15 -5.75 2.11
N VAL A 78 -10.93 -6.30 3.30
CA VAL A 78 -11.76 -7.36 3.88
C VAL A 78 -12.10 -7.01 5.31
N THR A 79 -13.27 -7.47 5.74
CA THR A 79 -13.79 -7.33 7.09
C THR A 79 -14.14 -8.72 7.60
N GLY A 80 -13.85 -9.03 8.86
CA GLY A 80 -14.27 -10.30 9.48
C GLY A 80 -13.96 -10.37 10.98
N TYR A 81 -14.40 -11.45 11.61
CA TYR A 81 -14.15 -11.72 13.02
C TYR A 81 -12.81 -12.40 13.21
N GLY A 82 -12.06 -11.96 14.22
CA GLY A 82 -10.74 -12.52 14.53
C GLY A 82 -10.38 -12.30 16.00
N GLY A 83 -9.82 -13.34 16.62
CA GLY A 83 -9.34 -13.31 18.00
C GLY A 83 -8.00 -14.01 18.15
N TYR A 84 -7.43 -13.92 19.36
CA TYR A 84 -6.15 -14.54 19.67
C TYR A 84 -6.01 -15.01 21.11
N GLU A 85 -5.28 -16.11 21.27
CA GLU A 85 -4.80 -16.59 22.57
C GLU A 85 -3.43 -15.98 22.87
N LYS A 86 -3.29 -15.33 24.02
CA LYS A 86 -1.99 -14.87 24.55
C LYS A 86 -1.16 -16.05 25.04
N SER A 87 0.17 -15.88 25.10
CA SER A 87 1.08 -16.87 25.72
C SER A 87 0.77 -17.19 27.19
N THR A 88 -0.07 -16.39 27.86
CA THR A 88 -0.59 -16.61 29.21
C THR A 88 -1.87 -17.46 29.26
N GLY A 89 -2.35 -18.00 28.14
CA GLY A 89 -3.63 -18.71 28.03
C GLY A 89 -4.88 -17.81 28.05
N ILE A 90 -4.72 -16.48 27.99
CA ILE A 90 -5.84 -15.54 27.97
C ILE A 90 -6.31 -15.39 26.52
N ILE A 91 -7.57 -15.78 26.27
CA ILE A 91 -8.24 -15.60 24.99
C ILE A 91 -8.79 -14.17 24.88
N ILE A 92 -8.57 -13.54 23.73
CA ILE A 92 -9.18 -12.28 23.29
C ILE A 92 -10.02 -12.60 22.06
N THR A 93 -11.34 -12.39 22.14
CA THR A 93 -12.33 -12.82 21.14
C THR A 93 -13.27 -11.66 20.76
N GLY A 94 -14.10 -11.85 19.74
CA GLY A 94 -15.23 -10.96 19.43
C GLY A 94 -14.94 -9.64 18.72
N SER A 95 -13.69 -9.35 18.35
CA SER A 95 -13.35 -8.12 17.61
C SER A 95 -13.58 -8.29 16.09
N ILE A 96 -14.19 -7.27 15.48
CA ILE A 96 -14.35 -7.16 14.04
C ILE A 96 -13.17 -6.35 13.50
N TRP A 97 -12.40 -6.94 12.59
CA TRP A 97 -11.26 -6.30 11.98
C TRP A 97 -11.55 -5.92 10.54
N LYS A 98 -10.97 -4.80 10.08
CA LYS A 98 -11.01 -4.37 8.68
C LYS A 98 -9.65 -3.87 8.21
N GLY A 99 -9.25 -4.33 7.03
CA GLY A 99 -7.89 -4.14 6.53
C GLY A 99 -7.65 -4.69 5.12
N ILE A 100 -6.39 -4.65 4.69
CA ILE A 100 -5.92 -5.23 3.42
C ILE A 100 -5.83 -6.74 3.53
N HIS A 101 -6.34 -7.47 2.54
CA HIS A 101 -6.12 -8.92 2.40
C HIS A 101 -4.68 -9.22 1.91
N ILE A 102 -3.76 -9.49 2.84
CA ILE A 102 -2.31 -9.58 2.59
C ILE A 102 -1.94 -10.54 1.45
N PRO A 103 -2.35 -11.82 1.43
CA PRO A 103 -1.94 -12.74 0.36
C PRO A 103 -2.45 -12.32 -1.03
N LEU A 104 -3.58 -11.62 -1.13
CA LEU A 104 -4.09 -11.14 -2.42
C LEU A 104 -3.31 -9.91 -2.90
N PHE A 105 -2.96 -9.01 -1.98
CA PHE A 105 -2.04 -7.90 -2.26
C PHE A 105 -0.68 -8.42 -2.74
N LEU A 106 -0.06 -9.34 -2.02
CA LEU A 106 1.25 -9.87 -2.39
C LEU A 106 1.19 -10.69 -3.69
N SER A 107 0.15 -11.50 -3.92
CA SER A 107 -0.03 -12.20 -5.22
C SER A 107 -0.17 -11.24 -6.41
N SER A 108 -0.73 -10.04 -6.20
CA SER A 108 -0.86 -9.04 -7.27
C SER A 108 0.47 -8.40 -7.71
N ILE A 109 1.51 -8.53 -6.87
CA ILE A 109 2.86 -7.99 -7.12
C ILE A 109 3.85 -9.10 -7.49
N LEU A 110 3.78 -10.24 -6.80
CA LEU A 110 4.77 -11.34 -6.87
C LEU A 110 4.30 -12.51 -7.74
N GLY A 111 3.01 -12.63 -8.03
CA GLY A 111 2.45 -13.83 -8.68
C GLY A 111 2.70 -15.08 -7.85
N ASP A 112 3.13 -16.15 -8.51
CA ASP A 112 3.35 -17.48 -7.92
C ASP A 112 4.76 -17.71 -7.34
N LEU A 113 5.57 -16.66 -7.18
CA LEU A 113 6.92 -16.77 -6.62
C LEU A 113 6.91 -17.26 -5.17
N ASP A 114 7.96 -17.97 -4.75
CA ASP A 114 8.15 -18.34 -3.35
C ASP A 114 8.90 -17.24 -2.57
N TYR A 115 8.44 -16.94 -1.37
CA TYR A 115 8.91 -15.83 -0.55
C TYR A 115 8.75 -16.06 0.95
N ASN A 116 9.49 -15.28 1.73
CA ASN A 116 9.23 -15.01 3.14
C ASN A 116 8.83 -13.54 3.31
N LEU A 117 7.89 -13.29 4.23
CA LEU A 117 7.45 -11.95 4.61
C LEU A 117 7.97 -11.62 6.02
N SER A 118 8.84 -10.63 6.13
CA SER A 118 9.18 -10.00 7.40
C SER A 118 8.26 -8.81 7.64
N VAL A 119 7.43 -8.88 8.68
CA VAL A 119 6.65 -7.75 9.19
C VAL A 119 7.47 -7.09 10.30
N ILE A 120 7.74 -5.79 10.15
CA ILE A 120 8.53 -5.00 11.09
C ILE A 120 7.64 -3.90 11.67
N ALA A 121 7.59 -3.83 12.99
CA ALA A 121 6.89 -2.80 13.75
C ALA A 121 7.78 -1.57 14.01
N ALA A 122 7.15 -0.46 14.40
CA ALA A 122 7.82 0.80 14.70
C ALA A 122 8.84 0.72 15.87
N ASP A 123 8.66 -0.22 16.79
CA ASP A 123 9.59 -0.54 17.89
C ASP A 123 10.75 -1.46 17.47
N LEU A 124 10.87 -1.76 16.16
CA LEU A 124 11.81 -2.71 15.55
C LEU A 124 11.57 -4.19 15.89
N TYR A 125 10.46 -4.54 16.55
CA TYR A 125 10.02 -5.92 16.63
C TYR A 125 9.75 -6.46 15.22
N SER A 126 10.28 -7.65 14.91
CA SER A 126 10.15 -8.26 13.59
C SER A 126 9.61 -9.68 13.69
N ARG A 127 8.60 -9.99 12.88
CA ARG A 127 8.04 -11.32 12.72
C ARG A 127 8.20 -11.79 11.28
N ASN A 128 8.88 -12.91 11.10
CA ASN A 128 8.92 -13.60 9.81
C ASN A 128 7.73 -14.55 9.69
N PHE A 129 7.19 -14.62 8.47
CA PHE A 129 6.16 -15.54 8.03
C PHE A 129 6.63 -16.22 6.74
N THR A 130 6.40 -17.52 6.63
CA THR A 130 6.53 -18.24 5.36
C THR A 130 5.39 -17.88 4.41
N ARG A 131 5.55 -18.14 3.11
CA ARG A 131 4.46 -18.01 2.13
C ARG A 131 3.20 -18.76 2.56
N ASP A 132 3.34 -19.98 3.10
CA ASP A 132 2.22 -20.79 3.60
C ASP A 132 1.47 -20.09 4.76
N GLU A 133 2.19 -19.55 5.76
CA GLU A 133 1.58 -18.78 6.85
C GLU A 133 0.87 -17.51 6.34
N VAL A 134 1.42 -16.86 5.30
CA VAL A 134 0.81 -15.68 4.64
C VAL A 134 -0.42 -16.04 3.80
N GLU A 135 -0.45 -17.22 3.19
CA GLU A 135 -1.59 -17.70 2.39
C GLU A 135 -2.71 -18.36 3.21
N GLY A 136 -2.50 -18.53 4.51
CA GLY A 136 -3.50 -18.98 5.49
C GLY A 136 -3.22 -20.33 6.16
N GLY A 137 -2.02 -20.90 6.02
CA GLY A 137 -1.58 -22.17 6.64
C GLY A 137 -1.42 -22.14 8.17
N LEU A 138 -1.88 -21.09 8.84
CA LEU A 138 -1.87 -20.98 10.29
C LEU A 138 -2.99 -21.82 10.92
N ARG A 139 -2.70 -22.48 12.04
CA ARG A 139 -3.71 -23.19 12.86
C ARG A 139 -4.73 -22.18 13.40
N GLY A 140 -5.97 -22.30 12.92
CA GLY A 140 -7.17 -21.74 13.52
C GLY A 140 -7.79 -22.65 14.57
N PHE A 141 -8.36 -22.09 15.63
CA PHE A 141 -9.05 -22.84 16.67
C PHE A 141 -10.25 -22.08 17.27
N ASP A 142 -11.10 -22.79 18.02
CA ASP A 142 -12.20 -22.24 18.82
C ASP A 142 -11.78 -22.00 20.29
N GLU A 143 -12.71 -21.51 21.12
CA GLU A 143 -12.45 -21.20 22.53
C GLU A 143 -12.15 -22.46 23.39
N ASP A 144 -12.55 -23.64 22.92
CA ASP A 144 -12.24 -24.96 23.51
C ASP A 144 -10.91 -25.54 22.97
N ASN A 145 -10.17 -24.79 22.15
CA ASN A 145 -8.90 -25.16 21.51
C ASN A 145 -8.99 -26.34 20.50
N ASN A 146 -10.19 -26.63 19.98
CA ASN A 146 -10.38 -27.54 18.85
C ASN A 146 -9.87 -26.86 17.57
N THR A 147 -9.21 -27.61 16.69
CA THR A 147 -8.78 -27.07 15.39
C THR A 147 -9.98 -26.91 14.47
N LEU A 148 -10.14 -25.71 13.90
CA LEU A 148 -11.18 -25.42 12.93
C LEU A 148 -10.68 -25.69 11.51
N SER A 149 -11.52 -26.31 10.69
CA SER A 149 -11.25 -26.57 9.26
C SER A 149 -11.56 -25.38 8.34
N ILE A 150 -11.65 -24.17 8.91
CA ILE A 150 -11.95 -22.93 8.17
C ILE A 150 -10.65 -22.20 7.84
N LYS A 151 -10.60 -21.50 6.72
CA LYS A 151 -9.39 -20.80 6.31
C LYS A 151 -9.10 -19.58 7.19
N VAL A 152 -7.87 -19.49 7.68
CA VAL A 152 -7.32 -18.26 8.28
C VAL A 152 -6.98 -17.28 7.16
N ILE A 153 -7.42 -16.02 7.31
CA ILE A 153 -7.12 -14.93 6.38
C ILE A 153 -6.22 -13.91 7.08
N PRO A 154 -4.94 -13.78 6.69
CA PRO A 154 -4.05 -12.73 7.19
C PRO A 154 -4.42 -11.35 6.63
N VAL A 155 -4.58 -10.38 7.53
CA VAL A 155 -5.05 -9.03 7.22
C VAL A 155 -4.12 -7.99 7.83
N LEU A 156 -3.78 -6.96 7.05
CA LEU A 156 -3.14 -5.75 7.56
C LEU A 156 -4.25 -4.75 7.90
N ALA A 157 -4.70 -4.80 9.15
CA ALA A 157 -5.81 -4.02 9.68
C ALA A 157 -5.41 -2.57 9.99
N TYR A 158 -6.39 -1.69 9.80
CA TYR A 158 -6.36 -0.28 10.18
C TYR A 158 -7.66 0.17 10.90
N GLU A 159 -8.63 -0.74 11.01
CA GLU A 159 -9.86 -0.56 11.77
C GLU A 159 -10.14 -1.79 12.67
N GLU A 160 -10.54 -1.52 13.91
CA GLU A 160 -11.10 -2.48 14.87
C GLU A 160 -12.49 -1.98 15.30
N ASN A 161 -13.49 -2.85 15.26
CA ASN A 161 -14.88 -2.57 15.65
C ASN A 161 -15.50 -1.32 14.96
N ASN A 162 -15.11 -1.08 13.70
CA ASN A 162 -15.47 0.08 12.86
C ASN A 162 -14.88 1.43 13.34
N THR A 163 -13.89 1.39 14.22
CA THR A 163 -13.09 2.55 14.66
C THR A 163 -11.65 2.38 14.22
N ALA A 164 -10.90 3.47 14.04
CA ALA A 164 -9.46 3.39 13.81
C ALA A 164 -8.76 2.71 14.99
N LEU A 165 -7.64 2.03 14.73
CA LEU A 165 -6.81 1.44 15.78
C LEU A 165 -6.33 2.52 16.77
N SER A 166 -6.20 2.16 18.05
CA SER A 166 -5.59 3.02 19.07
C SER A 166 -4.09 3.21 18.82
N ASP A 167 -3.50 4.26 19.39
CA ASP A 167 -2.07 4.55 19.26
C ASP A 167 -1.17 3.39 19.74
N ASP A 168 -1.62 2.59 20.72
CA ASP A 168 -0.90 1.42 21.24
C ASP A 168 -0.88 0.21 20.28
N ASP A 169 -1.84 0.14 19.34
CA ASP A 169 -2.01 -0.99 18.42
C ASP A 169 -1.76 -0.61 16.95
N GLY A 170 -1.95 0.66 16.57
CA GLY A 170 -1.96 1.19 15.22
C GLY A 170 -0.73 2.01 14.81
N PRO A 171 -0.76 2.72 13.66
CA PRO A 171 -1.90 2.86 12.75
C PRO A 171 -2.21 1.61 11.92
N LEU A 172 -1.31 0.62 11.91
CA LEU A 172 -1.45 -0.64 11.18
C LEU A 172 -1.14 -1.84 12.08
N ARG A 173 -1.85 -2.96 11.89
CA ARG A 173 -1.68 -4.20 12.66
C ARG A 173 -1.86 -5.45 11.82
N ILE A 174 -1.04 -6.48 12.02
CA ILE A 174 -1.32 -7.83 11.50
C ILE A 174 -2.36 -8.50 12.40
N VAL A 175 -3.45 -8.94 11.77
CA VAL A 175 -4.54 -9.68 12.40
C VAL A 175 -4.95 -10.85 11.51
N PHE A 176 -5.75 -11.75 12.07
CA PHE A 176 -6.20 -12.96 11.37
C PHE A 176 -7.70 -13.10 11.56
N ILE A 177 -8.44 -13.15 10.46
CA ILE A 177 -9.90 -13.30 10.45
C ILE A 177 -10.29 -14.66 9.85
N GLY A 178 -11.48 -15.15 10.20
CA GLY A 178 -12.03 -16.36 9.60
C GLY A 178 -12.70 -16.07 8.27
N GLU A 179 -12.59 -17.01 7.33
CA GLU A 179 -13.37 -17.00 6.10
C GLU A 179 -14.88 -17.00 6.39
N ASN A 180 -15.69 -16.47 5.47
CA ASN A 180 -17.16 -16.43 5.56
C ASN A 180 -17.73 -15.75 6.83
N ASN A 181 -16.99 -14.80 7.42
CA ASN A 181 -17.33 -14.13 8.68
C ASN A 181 -17.47 -15.07 9.89
N GLN A 182 -16.81 -16.23 9.87
CA GLN A 182 -16.74 -17.11 11.03
C GLN A 182 -15.68 -16.57 12.02
N SER A 183 -15.93 -16.69 13.33
CA SER A 183 -14.92 -16.35 14.33
C SER A 183 -13.81 -17.39 14.35
N ILE A 184 -12.57 -16.95 14.56
CA ILE A 184 -11.39 -17.82 14.63
C ILE A 184 -10.40 -17.27 15.64
N LEU A 185 -9.77 -18.16 16.41
CA LEU A 185 -8.63 -17.85 17.26
C LEU A 185 -7.33 -18.30 16.61
N THR A 186 -6.28 -17.51 16.83
CA THR A 186 -4.89 -17.82 16.45
C THR A 186 -3.94 -17.42 17.59
N ILE A 187 -2.65 -17.76 17.51
CA ILE A 187 -1.70 -17.45 18.61
C ILE A 187 -1.24 -15.98 18.52
N SER A 188 -1.25 -15.26 19.64
CA SER A 188 -0.92 -13.81 19.70
C SER A 188 0.46 -13.44 19.14
N LYS A 189 1.41 -14.39 19.10
CA LYS A 189 2.77 -14.19 18.56
C LYS A 189 2.82 -13.78 17.09
N TYR A 190 1.71 -13.97 16.37
CA TYR A 190 1.55 -13.58 14.97
C TYR A 190 0.95 -12.17 14.81
N TRP A 191 0.37 -11.59 15.88
CA TRP A 191 -0.39 -10.35 15.84
C TRP A 191 0.50 -9.12 16.06
N VAL A 192 1.30 -8.79 15.05
CA VAL A 192 2.24 -7.65 15.07
C VAL A 192 1.47 -6.33 15.09
N ARG A 193 1.71 -5.49 16.12
CA ARG A 193 1.14 -4.14 16.29
C ARG A 193 2.05 -3.09 15.65
N GLN A 194 1.55 -1.86 15.47
CA GLN A 194 2.32 -0.71 14.99
C GLN A 194 3.19 -1.02 13.76
N VAL A 195 2.62 -1.71 12.76
CA VAL A 195 3.34 -2.16 11.56
C VAL A 195 3.80 -0.97 10.74
N ASP A 196 5.10 -0.91 10.46
CA ASP A 196 5.73 0.15 9.66
C ASP A 196 6.18 -0.39 8.28
N THR A 197 6.85 -1.55 8.28
CA THR A 197 7.48 -2.11 7.08
C THR A 197 7.03 -3.55 6.83
N LEU A 198 6.59 -3.82 5.60
CA LEU A 198 6.52 -5.16 5.02
C LEU A 198 7.75 -5.38 4.14
N ARG A 199 8.61 -6.34 4.50
CA ARG A 199 9.77 -6.72 3.69
C ARG A 199 9.57 -8.12 3.11
N VAL A 200 9.60 -8.21 1.79
CA VAL A 200 9.53 -9.47 1.04
C VAL A 200 10.94 -9.91 0.69
N SER A 201 11.28 -11.14 1.06
CA SER A 201 12.51 -11.82 0.65
C SER A 201 12.13 -12.99 -0.24
N LEU A 202 12.59 -13.01 -1.48
CA LEU A 202 12.34 -14.13 -2.40
C LEU A 202 13.21 -15.33 -2.01
N ASN A 203 12.62 -16.53 -2.01
CA ASN A 203 13.31 -17.77 -1.67
C ASN A 203 14.02 -18.41 -2.87
N THR A 204 14.09 -17.71 -4.00
CA THR A 204 14.66 -18.23 -5.23
C THR A 204 16.17 -18.36 -5.11
N GLY A 205 16.67 -19.57 -5.32
CA GLY A 205 18.10 -19.82 -5.56
C GLY A 205 18.62 -19.20 -6.87
N GLU A 206 17.73 -18.62 -7.67
CA GLU A 206 18.02 -17.85 -8.88
C GLU A 206 17.70 -16.36 -8.70
N ALA A 207 18.54 -15.50 -9.27
CA ALA A 207 18.32 -14.06 -9.25
C ALA A 207 17.19 -13.68 -10.21
N ILE A 208 16.03 -13.29 -9.68
CA ILE A 208 14.92 -12.82 -10.51
C ILE A 208 15.25 -11.42 -11.06
N THR A 209 15.67 -11.38 -12.31
CA THR A 209 15.57 -10.15 -13.10
C THR A 209 14.08 -9.90 -13.36
N LEU A 210 13.53 -8.81 -12.81
CA LEU A 210 12.18 -8.36 -13.16
C LEU A 210 12.18 -7.90 -14.63
N THR A 211 11.92 -8.83 -15.55
CA THR A 211 11.75 -8.50 -16.97
C THR A 211 10.46 -7.73 -17.15
N SER A 212 10.57 -6.39 -17.18
CA SER A 212 9.54 -5.56 -17.79
C SER A 212 9.31 -6.07 -19.21
N ASN A 213 8.10 -6.56 -19.50
CA ASN A 213 7.81 -7.15 -20.80
C ASN A 213 8.17 -6.18 -21.93
N SER A 214 8.94 -6.70 -22.87
CA SER A 214 9.61 -5.96 -23.94
C SER A 214 8.66 -5.03 -24.70
N ILE A 215 8.82 -3.73 -24.51
CA ILE A 215 8.58 -2.76 -25.58
C ILE A 215 9.72 -2.97 -26.59
N PRO A 216 9.46 -3.15 -27.89
CA PRO A 216 10.53 -3.24 -28.89
C PRO A 216 11.28 -1.90 -28.91
N ASP A 217 12.57 -1.94 -28.54
CA ASP A 217 13.44 -0.78 -28.52
C ASP A 217 13.59 -0.17 -29.91
N SER A 218 13.21 1.08 -30.05
CA SER A 218 13.74 1.96 -31.08
C SER A 218 14.20 3.28 -30.47
N THR A 219 15.52 3.39 -30.32
CA THR A 219 16.32 4.63 -30.26
C THR A 219 16.22 5.48 -28.99
N THR A 220 17.21 5.28 -28.12
CA THR A 220 18.09 6.33 -27.56
C THR A 220 17.49 7.70 -27.22
N SER A 221 17.34 8.00 -25.92
CA SER A 221 18.08 9.11 -25.29
C SER A 221 17.83 9.18 -23.78
N ASN A 222 18.77 9.79 -23.06
CA ASN A 222 18.76 9.87 -21.60
C ASN A 222 17.62 10.79 -21.10
N ALA A 223 16.70 10.25 -20.31
CA ALA A 223 15.81 11.04 -19.48
C ALA A 223 15.36 10.24 -18.25
N SER A 224 15.43 10.87 -17.08
CA SER A 224 14.87 10.36 -15.83
C SER A 224 13.34 10.30 -15.92
N PHE A 225 12.75 9.11 -15.80
CA PHE A 225 11.30 8.95 -15.71
C PHE A 225 10.89 8.07 -14.54
N SER A 226 10.57 8.74 -13.43
CA SER A 226 9.72 8.18 -12.37
C SER A 226 8.27 8.20 -12.84
N VAL A 227 7.78 7.10 -13.40
CA VAL A 227 6.38 6.98 -13.88
C VAL A 227 5.78 5.60 -13.58
N SER A 228 4.93 5.59 -12.55
CA SER A 228 3.67 4.81 -12.46
C SER A 228 3.66 3.32 -12.83
N ILE A 229 4.04 2.47 -11.86
CA ILE A 229 3.60 1.06 -11.78
C ILE A 229 2.06 0.93 -11.81
N LEU A 230 1.35 1.96 -11.34
CA LEU A 230 -0.12 2.01 -11.20
C LEU A 230 -0.91 1.82 -12.52
N MET A 231 -0.33 2.13 -13.69
CA MET A 231 -1.04 1.99 -14.99
C MET A 231 -1.08 0.54 -15.53
N LEU A 232 -0.19 -0.34 -15.07
CA LEU A 232 -0.13 -1.71 -15.60
C LEU A 232 -1.23 -2.61 -15.01
N VAL A 233 -1.59 -2.38 -13.74
CA VAL A 233 -2.58 -3.20 -13.02
C VAL A 233 -4.00 -2.96 -13.57
N LEU A 234 -4.38 -1.70 -13.80
CA LEU A 234 -5.71 -1.32 -14.29
C LEU A 234 -6.03 -1.82 -15.71
N THR A 235 -5.03 -1.92 -16.59
CA THR A 235 -5.22 -2.41 -17.96
C THR A 235 -5.37 -3.94 -18.02
N SER A 236 -4.67 -4.67 -17.15
CA SER A 236 -4.74 -6.13 -17.08
C SER A 236 -6.13 -6.64 -16.67
N THR A 237 -6.77 -6.01 -15.68
CA THR A 237 -8.11 -6.39 -15.21
C THR A 237 -9.17 -6.23 -16.31
N LEU A 238 -9.05 -5.21 -17.18
CA LEU A 238 -9.98 -4.97 -18.28
C LEU A 238 -9.85 -6.04 -19.39
N ILE A 239 -8.64 -6.54 -19.65
CA ILE A 239 -8.37 -7.56 -20.67
C ILE A 239 -8.97 -8.93 -20.28
N VAL A 240 -8.94 -9.29 -19.00
CA VAL A 240 -9.51 -10.56 -18.50
C VAL A 240 -11.05 -10.58 -18.62
N VAL A 241 -11.72 -9.47 -18.33
CA VAL A 241 -13.20 -9.38 -18.39
C VAL A 241 -13.74 -9.53 -19.82
N ILE A 242 -13.03 -9.02 -20.84
CA ILE A 242 -13.48 -9.08 -22.24
C ILE A 242 -13.42 -10.52 -22.80
N ARG A 243 -12.47 -11.37 -22.36
CA ARG A 243 -12.31 -12.73 -22.92
C ARG A 243 -13.38 -13.73 -22.46
N ARG A 244 -14.00 -13.58 -21.28
CA ARG A 244 -15.00 -14.56 -20.78
C ARG A 244 -16.36 -14.49 -21.47
N LYS A 245 -16.70 -13.41 -22.18
CA LYS A 245 -18.04 -13.21 -22.77
C LYS A 245 -18.24 -13.80 -24.18
N LYS A 246 -17.29 -14.61 -24.68
CA LYS A 246 -17.33 -15.17 -26.05
C LYS A 246 -17.40 -16.70 -26.14
N ILE A 247 -17.51 -17.40 -25.00
CA ILE A 247 -17.70 -18.86 -24.92
C ILE A 247 -18.97 -19.15 -24.14
N LEU A 248 -20.11 -18.98 -24.81
CA LEU A 248 -21.42 -19.54 -24.48
C LEU A 248 -22.30 -19.35 -25.72
N LYS A 249 -22.38 -20.39 -26.54
CA LYS A 249 -23.24 -20.51 -27.71
C LYS A 249 -23.62 -21.97 -27.88
#